data_AF-A0A965V5K6-F1
#
_entry.id   AF-A0A965V5K6-F1
#
_cell.length_a   1.000
_cell.length_b   1.000
_cell.length_c   1.000
_cell.angle_alpha   90.00
_cell.angle_beta   90.00
_cell.angle_gamma   90.00
#
_symmetry.space_group_name_H-M   'P 1'
#
loop_
_entity.id
_entity.type
_entity.pdbx_description
1 polymer ?
#
loop_
_entity_poly.entity_id
_entity_poly.type
_entity_poly.pdbx_seq_one_letter_code
_entity_poly.pdbx_strand_id
1 'polypeptide(L)'
;FPFIDRVRGVAAGIGFAMAMACDLIVASDNAKFSQIFKKIGLIPDGGSVYYLPRLTSLQKAKELVFFGDDLSEIRPGVVAVNSTKAPVSGLEIGREGLGLRGIVPVLSAGQHVGSVEVGLSFDDVLLIPRHSTVHPKDTSTVTRFSRGITLNVPLVSAAMDTVTESEMAIAMARAGGIGVLHKNMSIDRQAAEVDRVKRSESGMILKPYTLPASATIREAAALMAKFRISGVPIINEQDKLIGIITNRDLQFERNLDRPVAAAMTGEGLVTAPAGTTIDAAEQIMGQHRIEKLPVVDANGKLIGLITVKDILKRRQYPMAAKDRHGRLLVAAAIGAGGNFLDRARALVEAGVDALVLDTAHGHSQGVLDATAKVRELFPDVQLVAGNIATREAARALVDIGVDAVKVGMSAKKFVPEGIEGRVPYKGPAGDVLYQMVGGLRSGMGYAGCATIDALRTEAEFVRITAAGLRESHPHDVTITREAPNYSV
;
A
#
# COMPACT_ATOMS: atom_id res chain seq x y z
N PHE A 1 27.53 25.93 -9.29
CA PHE A 1 27.90 25.22 -10.52
C PHE A 1 28.51 23.88 -10.13
N PRO A 2 28.09 22.74 -10.71
CA PRO A 2 28.67 21.45 -10.38
C PRO A 2 30.13 21.40 -10.87
N PHE A 3 31.03 20.92 -10.02
CA PHE A 3 32.39 20.61 -10.40
C PHE A 3 32.42 19.23 -11.04
N ILE A 4 32.85 19.15 -12.29
CA ILE A 4 32.92 17.90 -13.05
C ILE A 4 34.38 17.56 -13.28
N ASP A 5 34.80 16.40 -12.77
CA ASP A 5 36.13 15.85 -13.05
C ASP A 5 36.07 14.88 -14.23
N ARG A 6 37.14 14.86 -15.02
CA ARG A 6 37.34 13.92 -16.12
C ARG A 6 38.64 13.17 -15.92
N VAL A 7 38.53 11.89 -15.59
CA VAL A 7 39.69 11.03 -15.35
C VAL A 7 39.99 10.20 -16.59
N ARG A 8 41.15 10.46 -17.19
CA ARG A 8 41.71 9.71 -18.31
C ARG A 8 43.03 9.05 -17.90
N GLY A 9 42.97 7.81 -17.44
CA GLY A 9 44.13 7.09 -16.88
C GLY A 9 44.16 7.10 -15.34
N VAL A 10 45.34 7.21 -14.74
CA VAL A 10 45.48 7.01 -13.28
C VAL A 10 45.24 8.31 -12.51
N ALA A 11 44.15 8.37 -11.73
CA ALA A 11 43.96 9.32 -10.65
C ALA A 11 44.48 8.70 -9.34
N ALA A 12 45.71 9.09 -8.95
CA ALA A 12 46.35 8.59 -7.73
C ALA A 12 46.70 9.73 -6.76
N GLY A 13 46.66 9.43 -5.46
CA GLY A 13 47.07 10.37 -4.43
C GLY A 13 46.19 11.64 -4.42
N ILE A 14 46.80 12.81 -4.65
CA ILE A 14 46.05 14.08 -4.67
C ILE A 14 45.09 14.16 -5.86
N GLY A 15 45.42 13.55 -7.00
CA GLY A 15 44.52 13.49 -8.15
C GLY A 15 43.26 12.67 -7.86
N PHE A 16 43.40 11.61 -7.06
CA PHE A 16 42.25 10.88 -6.53
C PHE A 16 41.42 11.74 -5.57
N ALA A 17 42.08 12.49 -4.69
CA ALA A 17 41.42 13.37 -3.73
C ALA A 17 40.62 14.50 -4.42
N MET A 18 41.18 15.08 -5.49
CA MET A 18 40.51 16.09 -6.32
C MET A 18 39.30 15.52 -7.04
N ALA A 19 39.42 14.32 -7.61
CA ALA A 19 38.29 13.63 -8.24
C ALA A 19 37.14 13.43 -7.25
N MET A 20 37.45 13.01 -6.02
CA MET A 20 36.48 12.83 -4.94
C MET A 20 35.85 14.15 -4.45
N ALA A 21 36.48 15.30 -4.69
CA ALA A 21 35.94 16.61 -4.33
C ALA A 21 34.94 17.15 -5.37
N CYS A 22 34.84 16.53 -6.55
CA CYS A 22 33.93 16.93 -7.62
C CYS A 22 32.55 16.28 -7.49
N ASP A 23 31.52 17.00 -7.93
CA ASP A 23 30.12 16.56 -7.89
C ASP A 23 29.84 15.41 -8.88
N LEU A 24 30.56 15.39 -10.01
CA LEU A 24 30.46 14.37 -11.03
C LEU A 24 31.86 13.96 -11.51
N ILE A 25 32.07 12.66 -11.75
CA ILE A 25 33.32 12.12 -12.27
C ILE A 25 33.02 11.34 -13.56
N VAL A 26 33.66 11.73 -14.65
CA VAL A 26 33.60 11.03 -15.94
C VAL A 26 34.90 10.27 -16.15
N ALA A 27 34.85 8.96 -15.95
CA ALA A 27 36.01 8.07 -16.03
C ALA A 27 36.10 7.37 -17.40
N SER A 28 37.28 7.38 -18.02
CA SER A 28 37.55 6.59 -19.24
C SER A 28 37.71 5.09 -18.95
N ASP A 29 37.77 4.29 -20.02
CA ASP A 29 38.01 2.85 -20.00
C ASP A 29 39.33 2.42 -19.35
N ASN A 30 40.35 3.26 -19.40
CA ASN A 30 41.63 3.06 -18.74
C ASN A 30 41.77 3.79 -17.39
N ALA A 31 40.69 4.35 -16.86
CA ALA A 31 40.75 5.11 -15.62
C ALA A 31 41.05 4.19 -14.42
N LYS A 32 42.00 4.58 -13.58
CA LYS A 32 42.33 3.90 -12.32
C LYS A 32 42.31 4.88 -11.18
N PHE A 33 41.68 4.51 -10.08
CA PHE A 33 41.59 5.33 -8.89
C PHE A 33 42.31 4.63 -7.75
N SER A 34 43.41 5.21 -7.27
CA SER A 34 44.26 4.55 -6.27
C SER A 34 44.70 5.50 -5.18
N GLN A 35 44.50 5.09 -3.93
CA GLN A 35 44.99 5.87 -2.81
C GLN A 35 46.45 5.53 -2.46
N ILE A 36 47.39 6.07 -3.24
CA ILE A 36 48.78 5.62 -3.24
C ILE A 36 49.61 6.14 -2.06
N PHE A 37 49.14 7.13 -1.30
CA PHE A 37 49.90 7.76 -0.20
C PHE A 37 50.46 6.74 0.80
N LYS A 38 49.69 5.69 1.12
CA LYS A 38 50.16 4.62 2.01
C LYS A 38 51.38 3.86 1.47
N LYS A 39 51.42 3.59 0.16
CA LYS A 39 52.51 2.85 -0.51
C LYS A 39 53.83 3.63 -0.51
N ILE A 40 53.77 4.93 -0.24
CA ILE A 40 54.93 5.83 -0.13
C ILE A 40 55.13 6.36 1.29
N GLY A 41 54.48 5.77 2.30
CA GLY A 41 54.66 6.14 3.71
C GLY A 41 54.01 7.46 4.13
N LEU A 42 53.08 7.99 3.34
CA LEU A 42 52.39 9.25 3.60
C LEU A 42 50.95 9.02 4.08
N ILE A 43 50.44 9.97 4.86
CA ILE A 43 49.03 10.06 5.25
C ILE A 43 48.24 10.62 4.05
N PRO A 44 47.01 10.14 3.77
CA PRO A 44 46.21 10.70 2.70
C PRO A 44 45.93 12.20 2.88
N ASP A 45 46.20 12.98 1.83
CA ASP A 45 46.05 14.45 1.80
C ASP A 45 45.03 14.88 0.72
N GLY A 46 44.88 16.19 0.48
CA GLY A 46 43.97 16.76 -0.54
C GLY A 46 42.49 16.66 -0.16
N GLY A 47 42.19 16.53 1.15
CA GLY A 47 40.83 16.30 1.65
C GLY A 47 40.33 14.87 1.48
N SER A 48 41.14 13.93 0.99
CA SER A 48 40.73 12.54 0.79
C SER A 48 40.20 11.87 2.06
N VAL A 49 40.78 12.14 3.24
CA VAL A 49 40.26 11.68 4.54
C VAL A 49 38.92 12.30 4.93
N TYR A 50 38.56 13.45 4.35
CA TYR A 50 37.26 14.10 4.53
C TYR A 50 36.23 13.57 3.52
N TYR A 51 36.60 13.44 2.25
CA TYR A 51 35.70 13.03 1.17
C TYR A 51 35.44 11.52 1.13
N LEU A 52 36.45 10.64 1.30
CA LEU A 52 36.26 9.19 1.18
C LEU A 52 35.18 8.62 2.11
N PRO A 53 35.15 8.93 3.42
CA PRO A 53 34.13 8.39 4.32
C PRO A 53 32.71 8.90 4.04
N ARG A 54 32.58 9.96 3.22
CA ARG A 54 31.29 10.52 2.78
C ARG A 54 30.82 9.93 1.45
N LEU A 55 31.76 9.41 0.66
CA LEU A 55 31.52 8.78 -0.64
C LEU A 55 31.42 7.25 -0.56
N THR A 56 32.04 6.63 0.46
CA THR A 56 31.98 5.18 0.74
C THR A 56 31.90 4.90 2.25
N SER A 57 31.79 3.64 2.66
CA SER A 57 31.71 3.28 4.09
C SER A 57 33.02 3.57 4.82
N LEU A 58 32.96 3.87 6.12
CA LEU A 58 34.17 4.15 6.91
C LEU A 58 35.14 2.95 6.91
N GLN A 59 34.62 1.73 6.89
CA GLN A 59 35.44 0.52 6.83
C GLN A 59 36.13 0.38 5.47
N LYS A 60 35.44 0.71 4.37
CA LYS A 60 36.03 0.68 3.03
C LYS A 60 36.98 1.84 2.76
N ALA A 61 36.66 3.02 3.28
CA ALA A 61 37.56 4.17 3.28
C ALA A 61 38.85 3.85 4.04
N LYS A 62 38.74 3.21 5.21
CA LYS A 62 39.89 2.69 5.97
C LYS A 62 40.67 1.66 5.17
N GLU A 63 40.01 0.71 4.49
CA GLU A 63 40.68 -0.30 3.66
C GLU A 63 41.48 0.36 2.52
N LEU A 64 40.86 1.28 1.76
CA LEU A 64 41.53 2.04 0.71
C LEU A 64 42.69 2.88 1.24
N VAL A 65 42.56 3.46 2.43
CA VAL A 65 43.60 4.26 3.08
C VAL A 65 44.70 3.41 3.70
N PHE A 66 44.40 2.22 4.22
CA PHE A 66 45.33 1.36 4.94
C PHE A 66 46.08 0.38 4.02
N PHE A 67 45.48 -0.02 2.90
CA PHE A 67 46.03 -1.01 1.97
C PHE A 67 46.34 -0.43 0.57
N GLY A 68 45.71 0.68 0.19
CA GLY A 68 46.02 1.38 -1.07
C GLY A 68 45.50 0.68 -2.33
N ASP A 69 44.33 0.05 -2.22
CA ASP A 69 43.72 -0.78 -3.26
C ASP A 69 43.17 0.03 -4.46
N ASP A 70 43.02 -0.64 -5.60
CA ASP A 70 42.45 -0.10 -6.85
C ASP A 70 40.92 -0.31 -6.86
N LEU A 71 40.15 0.77 -7.02
CA LEU A 71 38.68 0.72 -7.03
C LEU A 71 38.10 -0.07 -8.22
N SER A 72 38.89 -0.28 -9.28
CA SER A 72 38.46 -1.01 -10.48
C SER A 72 38.24 -2.52 -10.24
N GLU A 73 38.81 -3.08 -9.18
CA GLU A 73 38.64 -4.49 -8.79
C GLU A 73 37.32 -4.77 -8.04
N ILE A 74 36.57 -3.71 -7.68
CA ILE A 74 35.45 -3.78 -6.71
C ILE A 74 34.09 -3.45 -7.37
N ARG A 75 34.09 -2.96 -8.62
CA ARG A 75 32.89 -2.51 -9.36
C ARG A 75 32.75 -3.21 -10.72
N PRO A 76 32.51 -4.53 -10.76
CA PRO A 76 32.55 -5.34 -11.98
C PRO A 76 31.55 -4.91 -13.06
N GLY A 77 30.40 -4.34 -12.69
CA GLY A 77 29.36 -3.84 -13.60
C GLY A 77 29.75 -2.55 -14.32
N VAL A 78 30.48 -1.64 -13.65
CA VAL A 78 31.07 -0.46 -14.30
C VAL A 78 32.11 -0.90 -15.33
N VAL A 79 32.96 -1.86 -14.96
CA VAL A 79 33.96 -2.46 -15.87
C VAL A 79 33.28 -3.16 -17.05
N ALA A 80 32.22 -3.92 -16.79
CA ALA A 80 31.47 -4.66 -17.79
C ALA A 80 30.78 -3.71 -18.80
N VAL A 81 30.11 -2.65 -18.34
CA VAL A 81 29.51 -1.64 -19.24
C VAL A 81 30.57 -0.93 -20.06
N ASN A 82 31.68 -0.54 -19.43
CA ASN A 82 32.74 0.15 -20.15
C ASN A 82 33.42 -0.72 -21.22
N SER A 83 33.52 -2.03 -20.97
CA SER A 83 34.12 -2.99 -21.89
C SER A 83 33.16 -3.40 -23.01
N THR A 84 31.91 -3.73 -22.66
CA THR A 84 30.91 -4.23 -23.61
C THR A 84 30.17 -3.12 -24.35
N LYS A 85 30.22 -1.88 -23.84
CA LYS A 85 29.44 -0.72 -24.32
C LYS A 85 27.93 -1.01 -24.35
N ALA A 86 27.47 -1.95 -23.53
CA ALA A 86 26.09 -2.35 -23.38
C ALA A 86 25.61 -2.03 -21.97
N PRO A 87 24.33 -1.65 -21.77
CA PRO A 87 23.76 -1.50 -20.43
C PRO A 87 23.89 -2.79 -19.63
N VAL A 88 24.31 -2.69 -18.36
CA VAL A 88 24.30 -3.81 -17.42
C VAL A 88 23.40 -3.44 -16.27
N SER A 89 22.49 -4.35 -15.93
CA SER A 89 21.68 -4.28 -14.72
C SER A 89 21.88 -5.52 -13.88
N GLY A 90 22.11 -5.36 -12.59
CA GLY A 90 22.37 -6.50 -11.72
C GLY A 90 22.50 -6.12 -10.25
N LEU A 91 22.59 -7.15 -9.41
CA LEU A 91 22.84 -6.99 -7.97
C LEU A 91 24.33 -6.73 -7.76
N GLU A 92 24.67 -5.55 -7.28
CA GLU A 92 26.02 -5.17 -6.88
C GLU A 92 26.01 -4.60 -5.46
N ILE A 93 27.03 -4.96 -4.69
CA ILE A 93 27.24 -4.41 -3.36
C ILE A 93 27.82 -3.00 -3.51
N GLY A 94 27.13 -1.99 -3.00
CA GLY A 94 27.66 -0.63 -2.89
C GLY A 94 27.37 0.01 -1.53
N ARG A 95 27.39 1.36 -1.47
CA ARG A 95 27.34 2.20 -0.24
C ARG A 95 26.31 1.75 0.81
N GLU A 96 25.17 1.24 0.39
CA GLU A 96 24.03 0.86 1.25
C GLU A 96 23.77 -0.66 1.32
N GLY A 97 24.67 -1.51 0.78
CA GLY A 97 24.51 -2.96 0.70
C GLY A 97 24.32 -3.49 -0.72
N LEU A 98 23.83 -4.73 -0.84
CA LEU A 98 23.48 -5.35 -2.12
C LEU A 98 22.32 -4.58 -2.76
N GLY A 99 22.56 -3.91 -3.88
CA GLY A 99 21.56 -3.10 -4.57
C GLY A 99 21.41 -3.52 -6.04
N LEU A 100 20.18 -3.46 -6.56
CA LEU A 100 19.95 -3.57 -7.99
C LEU A 100 20.38 -2.25 -8.64
N ARG A 101 21.38 -2.30 -9.52
CA ARG A 101 21.93 -1.11 -10.18
C ARG A 101 21.73 -1.22 -11.69
N GLY A 102 21.36 -0.12 -12.32
CA GLY A 102 21.44 0.05 -13.76
C GLY A 102 22.66 0.90 -14.08
N ILE A 103 23.59 0.37 -14.86
CA ILE A 103 24.77 1.09 -15.33
C ILE A 103 24.65 1.17 -16.85
N VAL A 104 24.70 2.39 -17.39
CA VAL A 104 24.52 2.64 -18.83
C VAL A 104 25.76 3.31 -19.42
N PRO A 105 26.16 2.94 -20.65
CA PRO A 105 27.27 3.57 -21.34
C PRO A 105 26.89 4.99 -21.76
N VAL A 106 27.82 5.92 -21.61
CA VAL A 106 27.70 7.31 -22.04
C VAL A 106 28.46 7.47 -23.36
N LEU A 107 27.76 8.01 -24.35
CA LEU A 107 28.32 8.31 -25.67
C LEU A 107 28.40 9.83 -25.86
N SER A 108 29.51 10.31 -26.42
CA SER A 108 29.67 11.69 -26.89
C SER A 108 30.15 11.66 -28.33
N ALA A 109 29.41 12.30 -29.24
CA ALA A 109 29.67 12.26 -30.69
C ALA A 109 29.85 10.84 -31.25
N GLY A 110 29.06 9.87 -30.75
CA GLY A 110 29.14 8.46 -31.16
C GLY A 110 30.32 7.68 -30.55
N GLN A 111 31.19 8.32 -29.77
CA GLN A 111 32.28 7.64 -29.06
C GLN A 111 31.93 7.38 -27.60
N HIS A 112 32.26 6.18 -27.14
CA HIS A 112 32.09 5.80 -25.73
C HIS A 112 33.08 6.57 -24.85
N VAL A 113 32.55 7.24 -23.82
CA VAL A 113 33.35 8.12 -22.94
C VAL A 113 33.34 7.69 -21.46
N GLY A 114 32.58 6.64 -21.11
CA GLY A 114 32.48 6.10 -19.75
C GLY A 114 31.06 5.56 -19.47
N SER A 115 30.78 5.21 -18.22
CA SER A 115 29.47 4.69 -17.80
C SER A 115 28.90 5.46 -16.62
N VAL A 116 27.58 5.60 -16.54
CA VAL A 116 26.89 6.22 -15.39
C VAL A 116 26.06 5.18 -14.64
N GLU A 117 26.19 5.19 -13.32
CA GLU A 117 25.34 4.42 -12.41
C GLU A 117 24.09 5.24 -12.09
N VAL A 118 22.90 4.64 -12.23
CA VAL A 118 21.64 5.31 -11.93
C VAL A 118 20.86 4.50 -10.89
N GLY A 119 20.77 5.06 -9.68
CA GLY A 119 19.79 4.72 -8.66
C GLY A 119 19.26 6.04 -8.10
N LEU A 120 17.96 6.28 -8.25
CA LEU A 120 17.30 7.50 -7.80
C LEU A 120 16.24 7.12 -6.76
N SER A 121 16.19 7.88 -5.67
CA SER A 121 15.10 7.90 -4.70
C SER A 121 14.20 9.11 -4.95
N PHE A 122 13.14 9.27 -4.15
CA PHE A 122 12.23 10.42 -4.24
C PHE A 122 12.96 11.75 -4.05
N ASP A 123 13.95 11.81 -3.17
CA ASP A 123 14.71 13.04 -2.86
C ASP A 123 15.71 13.45 -3.95
N ASP A 124 15.95 12.60 -4.95
CA ASP A 124 16.88 12.87 -6.04
C ASP A 124 16.19 13.51 -7.26
N VAL A 125 14.85 13.68 -7.22
CA VAL A 125 14.05 14.16 -8.35
C VAL A 125 12.93 15.12 -7.93
N LEU A 126 12.56 16.01 -8.84
CA LEU A 126 11.34 16.82 -8.76
C LEU A 126 10.47 16.58 -9.98
N LEU A 127 9.15 16.74 -9.79
CA LEU A 127 8.17 16.73 -10.87
C LEU A 127 8.28 18.04 -11.67
N ILE A 128 8.39 17.96 -12.99
CA ILE A 128 8.43 19.14 -13.87
C ILE A 128 7.00 19.66 -14.07
N PRO A 129 6.69 20.92 -13.70
CA PRO A 129 5.39 21.50 -13.98
C PRO A 129 5.17 21.68 -15.49
N ARG A 130 3.94 21.53 -15.96
CA ARG A 130 3.57 21.77 -17.36
C ARG A 130 2.28 22.58 -17.47
N HIS A 131 1.96 23.03 -18.67
CA HIS A 131 0.69 23.67 -18.95
C HIS A 131 -0.48 22.76 -18.52
N SER A 132 -1.39 23.30 -17.71
CA SER A 132 -2.52 22.56 -17.15
C SER A 132 -3.82 23.29 -17.41
N THR A 133 -4.77 22.60 -18.04
CA THR A 133 -6.17 23.03 -18.16
C THR A 133 -7.06 22.32 -17.14
N VAL A 134 -6.47 21.54 -16.23
CA VAL A 134 -7.19 20.69 -15.28
C VAL A 134 -7.06 21.28 -13.89
N HIS A 135 -8.19 21.58 -13.26
CA HIS A 135 -8.19 22.02 -11.88
C HIS A 135 -8.00 20.82 -10.94
N PRO A 136 -7.23 20.92 -9.83
CA PRO A 136 -6.99 19.80 -8.89
C PRO A 136 -8.25 19.12 -8.34
N LYS A 137 -9.38 19.83 -8.27
CA LYS A 137 -10.66 19.25 -7.84
C LYS A 137 -11.25 18.28 -8.87
N ASP A 138 -10.92 18.46 -10.14
CA ASP A 138 -11.49 17.72 -11.27
C ASP A 138 -10.64 16.51 -11.67
N THR A 139 -9.48 16.32 -11.05
CA THR A 139 -8.62 15.15 -11.29
C THR A 139 -9.25 13.86 -10.77
N SER A 140 -9.05 12.75 -11.48
CA SER A 140 -9.42 11.41 -11.04
C SER A 140 -8.23 10.68 -10.42
N THR A 141 -8.36 10.31 -9.15
CA THR A 141 -7.36 9.53 -8.40
C THR A 141 -7.60 8.02 -8.47
N VAL A 142 -8.54 7.58 -9.29
CA VAL A 142 -8.88 6.16 -9.44
C VAL A 142 -7.67 5.38 -9.94
N THR A 143 -7.39 4.24 -9.32
CA THR A 143 -6.23 3.39 -9.65
C THR A 143 -6.56 1.91 -9.46
N ARG A 144 -5.70 1.03 -9.94
CA ARG A 144 -5.81 -0.43 -9.75
C ARG A 144 -4.89 -0.88 -8.62
N PHE A 145 -5.46 -1.57 -7.64
CA PHE A 145 -4.71 -2.31 -6.63
C PHE A 145 -4.25 -3.66 -7.17
N SER A 146 -5.14 -4.33 -7.92
CA SER A 146 -4.87 -5.58 -8.63
C SER A 146 -5.60 -5.60 -9.97
N ARG A 147 -5.50 -6.70 -10.71
CA ARG A 147 -6.27 -6.85 -11.96
C ARG A 147 -7.79 -6.70 -11.74
N GLY A 148 -8.33 -7.27 -10.68
CA GLY A 148 -9.76 -7.26 -10.36
C GLY A 148 -10.21 -6.17 -9.37
N ILE A 149 -9.30 -5.46 -8.69
CA ILE A 149 -9.66 -4.47 -7.68
C ILE A 149 -9.23 -3.06 -8.12
N THR A 150 -10.22 -2.18 -8.21
CA THR A 150 -10.04 -0.74 -8.43
C THR A 150 -10.27 0.01 -7.12
N LEU A 151 -9.41 0.97 -6.83
CA LEU A 151 -9.49 1.88 -5.70
C LEU A 151 -9.81 3.29 -6.18
N ASN A 152 -10.45 4.07 -5.32
CA ASN A 152 -10.78 5.46 -5.58
C ASN A 152 -9.62 6.41 -5.24
N VAL A 153 -8.70 5.97 -4.38
CA VAL A 153 -7.44 6.65 -4.09
C VAL A 153 -6.27 5.66 -4.07
N PRO A 154 -5.05 6.05 -4.47
CA PRO A 154 -3.90 5.15 -4.56
C PRO A 154 -3.20 4.95 -3.22
N LEU A 155 -3.96 4.66 -2.16
CA LEU A 155 -3.45 4.52 -0.80
C LEU A 155 -3.78 3.14 -0.24
N VAL A 156 -2.74 2.48 0.30
CA VAL A 156 -2.82 1.15 0.90
C VAL A 156 -2.13 1.21 2.27
N SER A 157 -2.77 0.74 3.33
CA SER A 157 -2.12 0.66 4.65
C SER A 157 -1.31 -0.63 4.77
N ALA A 158 -0.12 -0.53 5.36
CA ALA A 158 0.83 -1.63 5.44
C ALA A 158 0.38 -2.73 6.41
N ALA A 159 0.74 -3.98 6.10
CA ALA A 159 0.40 -5.17 6.88
C ALA A 159 1.28 -5.34 8.13
N MET A 160 1.21 -4.36 9.04
CA MET A 160 1.97 -4.33 10.30
C MET A 160 1.01 -4.28 11.48
N ASP A 161 1.38 -4.93 12.59
CA ASP A 161 0.60 -4.99 13.83
C ASP A 161 0.35 -3.63 14.48
N THR A 162 1.28 -2.72 14.30
CA THR A 162 1.20 -1.33 14.76
C THR A 162 0.50 -0.38 13.78
N VAL A 163 -0.01 -0.90 12.65
CA VAL A 163 -0.61 -0.08 11.58
C VAL A 163 -2.03 -0.53 11.24
N THR A 164 -2.24 -1.80 10.86
CA THR A 164 -3.50 -2.20 10.20
C THR A 164 -4.18 -3.39 10.87
N GLU A 165 -5.15 -3.08 11.74
CA GLU A 165 -6.27 -3.95 12.12
C GLU A 165 -7.58 -3.45 11.48
N SER A 166 -8.74 -4.00 11.87
CA SER A 166 -10.04 -3.67 11.25
C SER A 166 -10.38 -2.19 11.28
N GLU A 167 -10.07 -1.46 12.36
CA GLU A 167 -10.39 -0.02 12.45
C GLU A 167 -9.66 0.80 11.37
N MET A 168 -8.36 0.56 11.19
CA MET A 168 -7.58 1.19 10.13
C MET A 168 -8.06 0.74 8.76
N ALA A 169 -8.31 -0.56 8.56
CA ALA A 169 -8.80 -1.07 7.28
C ALA A 169 -10.15 -0.47 6.89
N ILE A 170 -11.07 -0.28 7.84
CA ILE A 170 -12.35 0.40 7.64
C ILE A 170 -12.12 1.87 7.26
N ALA A 171 -11.22 2.58 7.96
CA ALA A 171 -10.90 3.97 7.65
C ALA A 171 -10.30 4.13 6.24
N MET A 172 -9.35 3.26 5.88
CA MET A 172 -8.75 3.22 4.54
C MET A 172 -9.81 2.98 3.45
N ALA A 173 -10.65 1.95 3.63
CA ALA A 173 -11.70 1.63 2.67
C ALA A 173 -12.72 2.78 2.54
N ARG A 174 -13.12 3.43 3.64
CA ARG A 174 -14.01 4.61 3.61
C ARG A 174 -13.41 5.80 2.85
N ALA A 175 -12.10 6.02 2.99
CA ALA A 175 -11.38 7.05 2.26
C ALA A 175 -11.16 6.71 0.77
N GLY A 176 -11.46 5.47 0.35
CA GLY A 176 -11.33 5.00 -1.02
C GLY A 176 -10.07 4.21 -1.33
N GLY A 177 -9.26 3.93 -0.31
CA GLY A 177 -8.09 3.05 -0.38
C GLY A 177 -8.43 1.62 0.05
N ILE A 178 -7.44 0.88 0.51
CA ILE A 178 -7.62 -0.47 1.08
C ILE A 178 -6.64 -0.70 2.22
N GLY A 179 -7.08 -1.41 3.26
CA GLY A 179 -6.18 -1.85 4.33
C GLY A 179 -5.74 -3.29 4.13
N VAL A 180 -4.47 -3.59 4.42
CA VAL A 180 -3.94 -4.95 4.46
C VAL A 180 -3.77 -5.39 5.92
N LEU A 181 -4.61 -6.31 6.37
CA LEU A 181 -4.54 -6.84 7.74
C LEU A 181 -3.25 -7.64 7.95
N HIS A 182 -2.51 -7.34 9.02
CA HIS A 182 -1.27 -8.04 9.35
C HIS A 182 -1.51 -9.50 9.78
N LYS A 183 -0.45 -10.32 9.69
CA LYS A 183 -0.49 -11.76 10.02
C LYS A 183 0.05 -12.11 11.42
N ASN A 184 0.49 -11.12 12.19
CA ASN A 184 1.05 -11.30 13.54
C ASN A 184 -0.07 -11.55 14.59
N MET A 185 -0.89 -12.57 14.32
CA MET A 185 -2.03 -13.00 15.13
C MET A 185 -2.46 -14.41 14.70
N SER A 186 -3.33 -15.06 15.48
CA SER A 186 -3.90 -16.37 15.09
C SER A 186 -4.73 -16.26 13.80
N ILE A 187 -4.95 -17.41 13.14
CA ILE A 187 -5.76 -17.49 11.91
C ILE A 187 -7.19 -17.00 12.21
N ASP A 188 -7.80 -17.52 13.28
CA ASP A 188 -9.16 -17.16 13.68
C ASP A 188 -9.31 -15.67 13.99
N ARG A 189 -8.31 -15.06 14.65
CA ARG A 189 -8.32 -13.62 14.93
C ARG A 189 -8.24 -12.82 13.64
N GLN A 190 -7.37 -13.19 12.70
CA GLN A 190 -7.24 -12.47 11.43
C GLN A 190 -8.51 -12.59 10.58
N ALA A 191 -9.14 -13.77 10.55
CA ALA A 191 -10.43 -13.99 9.89
C ALA A 191 -11.55 -13.17 10.56
N ALA A 192 -11.55 -13.06 11.89
CA ALA A 192 -12.48 -12.19 12.60
C ALA A 192 -12.29 -10.70 12.28
N GLU A 193 -11.04 -10.24 12.08
CA GLU A 193 -10.76 -8.87 11.61
C GLU A 193 -11.30 -8.64 10.20
N VAL A 194 -11.14 -9.60 9.27
CA VAL A 194 -11.76 -9.54 7.93
C VAL A 194 -13.28 -9.41 8.06
N ASP A 195 -13.92 -10.30 8.83
CA ASP A 195 -15.37 -10.31 9.03
C ASP A 195 -15.87 -8.97 9.62
N ARG A 196 -15.15 -8.38 10.58
CA ARG A 196 -15.45 -7.04 11.13
C ARG A 196 -15.45 -5.96 10.05
N VAL A 197 -14.46 -5.97 9.15
CA VAL A 197 -14.39 -4.99 8.04
C VAL A 197 -15.54 -5.21 7.06
N LYS A 198 -15.78 -6.45 6.63
CA LYS A 198 -16.84 -6.79 5.66
C LYS A 198 -18.25 -6.50 6.19
N ARG A 199 -18.45 -6.53 7.52
CA ARG A 199 -19.73 -6.19 8.17
C ARG A 199 -19.88 -4.72 8.54
N SER A 200 -18.80 -3.93 8.49
CA SER A 200 -18.83 -2.51 8.89
C SER A 200 -19.77 -1.69 8.03
N GLU A 201 -19.84 -1.99 6.73
CA GLU A 201 -20.83 -1.44 5.81
C GLU A 201 -21.23 -2.54 4.84
N SER A 202 -22.52 -2.62 4.54
CA SER A 202 -23.02 -3.40 3.41
C SER A 202 -24.13 -2.60 2.75
N GLY A 203 -24.18 -2.57 1.42
CA GLY A 203 -25.36 -2.01 0.73
C GLY A 203 -26.64 -2.75 1.10
N MET A 204 -26.51 -4.05 1.38
CA MET A 204 -27.56 -4.95 1.84
C MET A 204 -26.92 -6.07 2.67
N ILE A 205 -27.47 -6.35 3.84
CA ILE A 205 -27.04 -7.47 4.68
C ILE A 205 -27.65 -8.74 4.08
N LEU A 206 -26.84 -9.57 3.43
CA LEU A 206 -27.30 -10.78 2.71
C LEU A 206 -27.76 -11.92 3.64
N LYS A 207 -27.16 -12.06 4.82
CA LYS A 207 -27.55 -13.05 5.83
C LYS A 207 -27.86 -12.34 7.14
N PRO A 208 -29.00 -11.65 7.25
CA PRO A 208 -29.39 -11.02 8.50
C PRO A 208 -29.61 -12.10 9.56
N TYR A 209 -29.31 -11.80 10.82
CA TYR A 209 -29.71 -12.65 11.92
C TYR A 209 -31.23 -12.69 12.02
N THR A 210 -31.81 -13.88 12.10
CA THR A 210 -33.26 -14.10 12.17
C THR A 210 -33.64 -14.87 13.42
N LEU A 211 -34.91 -14.81 13.79
CA LEU A 211 -35.50 -15.63 14.86
C LEU A 211 -36.83 -16.25 14.40
N PRO A 212 -37.22 -17.42 14.94
CA PRO A 212 -38.56 -17.95 14.75
C PRO A 212 -39.59 -17.16 15.58
N ALA A 213 -40.86 -17.22 15.19
CA ALA A 213 -41.96 -16.54 15.89
C ALA A 213 -42.13 -17.00 17.36
N SER A 214 -41.73 -18.25 17.65
CA SER A 214 -41.77 -18.88 18.97
C SER A 214 -40.64 -18.46 19.90
N ALA A 215 -39.58 -17.80 19.39
CA ALA A 215 -38.50 -17.28 20.22
C ALA A 215 -39.04 -16.27 21.23
N THR A 216 -38.38 -16.14 22.37
CA THR A 216 -38.77 -15.20 23.42
C THR A 216 -38.25 -13.79 23.14
N ILE A 217 -38.93 -12.78 23.68
CA ILE A 217 -38.48 -11.38 23.64
C ILE A 217 -37.08 -11.24 24.26
N ARG A 218 -36.78 -12.02 25.31
CA ARG A 218 -35.45 -12.12 25.94
C ARG A 218 -34.37 -12.56 24.96
N GLU A 219 -34.63 -13.57 24.15
CA GLU A 219 -33.70 -14.05 23.12
C GLU A 219 -33.46 -12.98 22.05
N ALA A 220 -34.52 -12.30 21.60
CA ALA A 220 -34.40 -11.18 20.66
C ALA A 220 -33.54 -10.04 21.24
N ALA A 221 -33.79 -9.63 22.48
CA ALA A 221 -33.01 -8.62 23.16
C ALA A 221 -31.54 -9.03 23.34
N ALA A 222 -31.28 -10.27 23.74
CA ALA A 222 -29.93 -10.81 23.89
C ALA A 222 -29.18 -10.83 22.56
N LEU A 223 -29.84 -11.24 21.48
CA LEU A 223 -29.27 -11.28 20.13
C LEU A 223 -28.95 -9.87 19.63
N MET A 224 -29.87 -8.91 19.80
CA MET A 224 -29.65 -7.50 19.47
C MET A 224 -28.47 -6.90 20.25
N ALA A 225 -28.38 -7.15 21.56
CA ALA A 225 -27.28 -6.67 22.40
C ALA A 225 -25.93 -7.30 22.00
N LYS A 226 -25.91 -8.62 21.77
CA LYS A 226 -24.70 -9.37 21.42
C LYS A 226 -24.10 -8.89 20.09
N PHE A 227 -24.93 -8.70 19.07
CA PHE A 227 -24.47 -8.31 17.74
C PHE A 227 -24.59 -6.81 17.45
N ARG A 228 -25.04 -6.01 18.43
CA ARG A 228 -25.27 -4.57 18.32
C ARG A 228 -26.13 -4.19 17.10
N ILE A 229 -27.16 -4.98 16.83
CA ILE A 229 -28.14 -4.74 15.77
C ILE A 229 -29.44 -4.21 16.37
N SER A 230 -30.14 -3.32 15.67
CA SER A 230 -31.34 -2.63 16.19
C SER A 230 -32.66 -3.25 15.73
N GLY A 231 -32.61 -4.39 15.05
CA GLY A 231 -33.77 -5.05 14.46
C GLY A 231 -33.44 -6.44 13.95
N VAL A 232 -34.39 -7.36 14.11
CA VAL A 232 -34.26 -8.79 13.81
C VAL A 232 -35.48 -9.22 12.99
N PRO A 233 -35.30 -9.63 11.73
CA PRO A 233 -36.37 -10.22 10.93
C PRO A 233 -36.83 -11.56 11.53
N ILE A 234 -38.13 -11.80 11.51
CA ILE A 234 -38.77 -13.00 12.04
C ILE A 234 -39.21 -13.86 10.86
N ILE A 235 -38.81 -15.13 10.88
CA ILE A 235 -39.06 -16.09 9.80
C ILE A 235 -39.87 -17.27 10.31
N ASN A 236 -40.57 -17.94 9.39
CA ASN A 236 -41.21 -19.23 9.65
C ASN A 236 -40.27 -20.40 9.33
N GLU A 237 -40.76 -21.65 9.46
CA GLU A 237 -40.00 -22.87 9.19
C GLU A 237 -39.56 -23.02 7.72
N GLN A 238 -40.15 -22.27 6.79
CA GLN A 238 -39.77 -22.25 5.36
C GLN A 238 -38.92 -21.03 4.97
N ASP A 239 -38.29 -20.35 5.94
CA ASP A 239 -37.51 -19.10 5.77
C ASP A 239 -38.32 -17.90 5.21
N LYS A 240 -39.65 -17.96 5.23
CA LYS A 240 -40.48 -16.83 4.82
C LYS A 240 -40.51 -15.77 5.90
N LEU A 241 -40.36 -14.52 5.48
CA LEU A 241 -40.45 -13.37 6.36
C LEU A 241 -41.90 -13.19 6.82
N ILE A 242 -42.11 -13.21 8.13
CA ILE A 242 -43.44 -13.05 8.76
C ILE A 242 -43.53 -11.83 9.67
N GLY A 243 -42.41 -11.16 9.95
CA GLY A 243 -42.40 -9.93 10.72
C GLY A 243 -41.00 -9.39 10.97
N ILE A 244 -40.91 -8.29 11.70
CA ILE A 244 -39.66 -7.75 12.22
C ILE A 244 -39.87 -7.25 13.65
N ILE A 245 -38.90 -7.48 14.52
CA ILE A 245 -38.86 -6.88 15.85
C ILE A 245 -37.69 -5.91 15.94
N THR A 246 -37.89 -4.76 16.57
CA THR A 246 -36.92 -3.66 16.68
C THR A 246 -36.74 -3.20 18.12
N ASN A 247 -35.69 -2.41 18.38
CA ASN A 247 -35.49 -1.79 19.69
C ASN A 247 -36.71 -1.00 20.18
N ARG A 248 -37.48 -0.39 19.27
CA ARG A 248 -38.67 0.38 19.63
C ARG A 248 -39.76 -0.53 20.19
N ASP A 249 -39.93 -1.72 19.61
CA ASP A 249 -40.93 -2.69 20.07
C ASP A 249 -40.57 -3.26 21.45
N LEU A 250 -39.27 -3.53 21.67
CA LEU A 250 -38.77 -4.03 22.96
C LEU A 250 -38.91 -3.02 24.11
N GLN A 251 -38.89 -1.72 23.84
CA GLN A 251 -38.93 -0.68 24.90
C GLN A 251 -40.25 -0.66 25.69
N PHE A 252 -41.33 -1.19 25.11
CA PHE A 252 -42.65 -1.19 25.74
C PHE A 252 -42.97 -2.52 26.43
N GLU A 253 -42.10 -3.53 26.30
CA GLU A 253 -42.34 -4.88 26.81
C GLU A 253 -41.79 -5.07 28.22
N ARG A 254 -42.68 -5.43 29.15
CA ARG A 254 -42.35 -5.69 30.56
C ARG A 254 -42.09 -7.16 30.88
N ASN A 255 -42.68 -8.06 30.10
CA ASN A 255 -42.51 -9.50 30.27
C ASN A 255 -41.69 -10.04 29.09
N LEU A 256 -40.46 -10.42 29.38
CA LEU A 256 -39.48 -10.83 28.37
C LEU A 256 -39.60 -12.30 27.95
N ASP A 257 -40.41 -13.10 28.66
CA ASP A 257 -40.54 -14.54 28.41
C ASP A 257 -41.69 -14.86 27.45
N ARG A 258 -42.39 -13.83 26.95
CA ARG A 258 -43.43 -13.98 25.93
C ARG A 258 -42.81 -14.22 24.56
N PRO A 259 -43.54 -14.89 23.63
CA PRO A 259 -43.08 -15.07 22.26
C PRO A 259 -42.94 -13.73 21.51
N VAL A 260 -41.92 -13.63 20.65
CA VAL A 260 -41.65 -12.49 19.77
C VAL A 260 -42.84 -12.22 18.84
N ALA A 261 -43.59 -13.25 18.45
CA ALA A 261 -44.82 -13.11 17.66
C ALA A 261 -45.83 -12.12 18.26
N ALA A 262 -45.85 -11.95 19.59
CA ALA A 262 -46.79 -11.06 20.28
C ALA A 262 -46.37 -9.58 20.24
N ALA A 263 -45.10 -9.28 19.97
CA ALA A 263 -44.53 -7.93 20.01
C ALA A 263 -43.95 -7.47 18.66
N MET A 264 -43.79 -8.37 17.69
CA MET A 264 -43.25 -8.03 16.36
C MET A 264 -44.25 -7.23 15.52
N THR A 265 -43.74 -6.46 14.57
CA THR A 265 -44.54 -5.89 13.49
C THR A 265 -44.73 -6.96 12.41
N GLY A 266 -45.93 -7.55 12.33
CA GLY A 266 -46.28 -8.60 11.34
C GLY A 266 -47.18 -8.12 10.18
N GLU A 267 -48.15 -7.25 10.46
CA GLU A 267 -49.05 -6.70 9.44
C GLU A 267 -48.49 -5.41 8.83
N GLY A 268 -48.75 -5.18 7.53
CA GLY A 268 -48.29 -3.98 6.83
C GLY A 268 -46.77 -3.88 6.68
N LEU A 269 -46.07 -5.02 6.74
CA LEU A 269 -44.62 -5.07 6.63
C LEU A 269 -44.18 -4.58 5.25
N VAL A 270 -43.52 -3.43 5.22
CA VAL A 270 -42.92 -2.89 4.01
C VAL A 270 -41.67 -3.69 3.69
N THR A 271 -41.64 -4.28 2.49
CA THR A 271 -40.52 -5.07 1.99
C THR A 271 -40.07 -4.57 0.62
N ALA A 272 -38.88 -4.97 0.20
CA ALA A 272 -38.34 -4.69 -1.12
C ALA A 272 -38.12 -6.00 -1.91
N PRO A 273 -38.39 -6.02 -3.22
CA PRO A 273 -38.08 -7.18 -4.05
C PRO A 273 -36.57 -7.37 -4.22
N ALA A 274 -36.17 -8.60 -4.52
CA ALA A 274 -34.81 -8.93 -4.95
C ALA A 274 -34.35 -8.03 -6.11
N GLY A 275 -33.12 -7.51 -6.01
CA GLY A 275 -32.56 -6.59 -7.01
C GLY A 275 -32.89 -5.11 -6.80
N THR A 276 -33.59 -4.75 -5.72
CA THR A 276 -33.83 -3.34 -5.36
C THR A 276 -32.50 -2.60 -5.18
N THR A 277 -32.34 -1.49 -5.89
CA THR A 277 -31.16 -0.63 -5.76
C THR A 277 -31.17 0.12 -4.44
N ILE A 278 -30.00 0.54 -3.94
CA ILE A 278 -29.92 1.34 -2.71
C ILE A 278 -30.71 2.64 -2.84
N ASP A 279 -30.74 3.26 -4.02
CA ASP A 279 -31.45 4.53 -4.21
C ASP A 279 -32.97 4.33 -4.20
N ALA A 280 -33.47 3.22 -4.78
CA ALA A 280 -34.87 2.84 -4.67
C ALA A 280 -35.25 2.45 -3.23
N ALA A 281 -34.36 1.73 -2.53
CA ALA A 281 -34.53 1.41 -1.12
C ALA A 281 -34.61 2.69 -0.27
N GLU A 282 -33.77 3.70 -0.54
CA GLU A 282 -33.83 4.99 0.14
C GLU A 282 -35.19 5.68 -0.04
N GLN A 283 -35.74 5.66 -1.26
CA GLN A 283 -37.08 6.21 -1.52
C GLN A 283 -38.16 5.47 -0.75
N ILE A 284 -38.17 4.13 -0.77
CA ILE A 284 -39.14 3.30 -0.02
C ILE A 284 -39.04 3.60 1.47
N MET A 285 -37.83 3.60 2.03
CA MET A 285 -37.60 3.85 3.45
C MET A 285 -38.03 5.26 3.87
N GLY A 286 -37.78 6.26 3.02
CA GLY A 286 -38.19 7.64 3.25
C GLY A 286 -39.70 7.85 3.20
N GLN A 287 -40.37 7.24 2.22
CA GLN A 287 -41.84 7.30 2.06
C GLN A 287 -42.56 6.67 3.25
N HIS A 288 -42.11 5.49 3.68
CA HIS A 288 -42.72 4.74 4.78
C HIS A 288 -42.16 5.10 6.17
N ARG A 289 -41.15 5.98 6.24
CA ARG A 289 -40.46 6.41 7.48
C ARG A 289 -39.95 5.23 8.34
N ILE A 290 -39.37 4.23 7.68
CA ILE A 290 -38.83 3.03 8.31
C ILE A 290 -37.29 3.03 8.31
N GLU A 291 -36.69 2.45 9.35
CA GLU A 291 -35.22 2.37 9.47
C GLU A 291 -34.62 1.11 8.86
N LYS A 292 -35.45 0.10 8.58
CA LYS A 292 -35.05 -1.24 8.15
C LYS A 292 -36.01 -1.72 7.08
N LEU A 293 -35.45 -2.20 5.97
CA LEU A 293 -36.19 -2.66 4.81
C LEU A 293 -35.76 -4.10 4.50
N PRO A 294 -36.55 -5.10 4.92
CA PRO A 294 -36.32 -6.48 4.53
C PRO A 294 -36.47 -6.64 3.03
N VAL A 295 -35.58 -7.45 2.45
CA VAL A 295 -35.56 -7.75 1.02
C VAL A 295 -36.00 -9.20 0.86
N VAL A 296 -36.99 -9.45 0.01
CA VAL A 296 -37.60 -10.77 -0.18
C VAL A 296 -37.55 -11.22 -1.65
N ASP A 297 -37.53 -12.53 -1.87
CA ASP A 297 -37.71 -13.11 -3.20
C ASP A 297 -39.20 -13.15 -3.62
N ALA A 298 -39.49 -13.67 -4.81
CA ALA A 298 -40.84 -13.79 -5.34
C ALA A 298 -41.77 -14.70 -4.49
N ASN A 299 -41.21 -15.55 -3.64
CA ASN A 299 -41.95 -16.47 -2.77
C ASN A 299 -42.13 -15.94 -1.34
N GLY A 300 -41.60 -14.75 -1.03
CA GLY A 300 -41.61 -14.13 0.29
C GLY A 300 -40.48 -14.61 1.23
N LYS A 301 -39.47 -15.32 0.70
CA LYS A 301 -38.30 -15.75 1.45
C LYS A 301 -37.38 -14.56 1.70
N LEU A 302 -36.88 -14.42 2.93
CA LEU A 302 -35.95 -13.36 3.27
C LEU A 302 -34.59 -13.58 2.60
N ILE A 303 -34.16 -12.63 1.78
CA ILE A 303 -32.85 -12.66 1.09
C ILE A 303 -31.88 -11.61 1.62
N GLY A 304 -32.36 -10.60 2.34
CA GLY A 304 -31.49 -9.61 2.93
C GLY A 304 -32.19 -8.51 3.73
N LEU A 305 -31.40 -7.56 4.24
CA LEU A 305 -31.88 -6.42 5.03
C LEU A 305 -31.09 -5.16 4.67
N ILE A 306 -31.79 -4.08 4.30
CA ILE A 306 -31.20 -2.74 4.10
C ILE A 306 -31.51 -1.87 5.31
N THR A 307 -30.55 -1.06 5.76
CA THR A 307 -30.73 -0.14 6.90
C THR A 307 -30.48 1.31 6.52
N VAL A 308 -31.17 2.25 7.17
CA VAL A 308 -30.93 3.70 6.98
C VAL A 308 -29.47 4.06 7.32
N LYS A 309 -28.86 3.35 8.28
CA LYS A 309 -27.46 3.55 8.65
C LYS A 309 -26.52 3.32 7.47
N ASP A 310 -26.79 2.32 6.63
CA ASP A 310 -25.97 2.03 5.45
C ASP A 310 -26.14 3.09 4.35
N ILE A 311 -27.35 3.62 4.17
CA ILE A 311 -27.64 4.74 3.26
C ILE A 311 -26.90 6.01 3.71
N LEU A 312 -26.99 6.36 5.00
CA LEU A 312 -26.30 7.53 5.56
C LEU A 312 -24.78 7.42 5.42
N LYS A 313 -24.21 6.24 5.67
CA LYS A 313 -22.76 6.01 5.49
C LYS A 313 -22.34 6.16 4.03
N ARG A 314 -23.15 5.73 3.05
CA ARG A 314 -22.85 5.94 1.62
C ARG A 314 -22.77 7.42 1.27
N ARG A 315 -23.63 8.26 1.86
CA ARG A 315 -23.56 9.73 1.70
C ARG A 315 -22.34 10.33 2.39
N GLN A 316 -22.00 9.83 3.58
CA GLN A 316 -20.85 10.30 4.34
C GLN A 316 -19.51 9.95 3.67
N TYR A 317 -19.42 8.77 3.04
CA TYR A 317 -18.21 8.24 2.41
C TYR A 317 -18.45 7.93 0.93
N PRO A 318 -18.62 8.95 0.07
CA PRO A 318 -18.94 8.76 -1.34
C PRO A 318 -17.80 8.09 -2.12
N MET A 319 -16.55 8.24 -1.66
CA MET A 319 -15.37 7.63 -2.26
C MET A 319 -15.05 6.25 -1.68
N ALA A 320 -15.90 5.67 -0.84
CA ALA A 320 -15.60 4.39 -0.20
C ALA A 320 -15.33 3.27 -1.21
N ALA A 321 -14.23 2.55 -1.01
CA ALA A 321 -13.83 1.40 -1.80
C ALA A 321 -14.65 0.18 -1.37
N LYS A 322 -15.53 -0.28 -2.26
CA LYS A 322 -16.53 -1.33 -1.97
C LYS A 322 -16.47 -2.45 -3.01
N ASP A 323 -16.78 -3.67 -2.57
CA ASP A 323 -16.98 -4.81 -3.45
C ASP A 323 -18.32 -4.73 -4.19
N ARG A 324 -18.57 -5.69 -5.09
CA ARG A 324 -19.82 -5.79 -5.86
C ARG A 324 -21.08 -5.94 -5.01
N HIS A 325 -20.96 -6.32 -3.73
CA HIS A 325 -22.06 -6.45 -2.78
C HIS A 325 -22.21 -5.19 -1.90
N GLY A 326 -21.42 -4.14 -2.16
CA GLY A 326 -21.45 -2.89 -1.41
C GLY A 326 -20.77 -2.97 -0.05
N ARG A 327 -19.96 -4.02 0.21
CA ARG A 327 -19.17 -4.15 1.44
C ARG A 327 -17.81 -3.52 1.27
N LEU A 328 -17.23 -2.98 2.35
CA LEU A 328 -15.89 -2.39 2.29
C LEU A 328 -14.85 -3.41 1.79
N LEU A 329 -13.91 -2.95 0.96
CA LEU A 329 -12.79 -3.76 0.49
C LEU A 329 -11.75 -3.97 1.61
N VAL A 330 -11.21 -5.17 1.71
CA VAL A 330 -10.14 -5.52 2.64
C VAL A 330 -9.19 -6.56 2.05
N ALA A 331 -7.90 -6.38 2.31
CA ALA A 331 -6.88 -7.35 2.00
C ALA A 331 -6.27 -7.91 3.29
N ALA A 332 -5.65 -9.08 3.22
CA ALA A 332 -4.99 -9.69 4.37
C ALA A 332 -3.65 -10.33 3.98
N ALA A 333 -2.65 -10.14 4.83
CA ALA A 333 -1.34 -10.70 4.62
C ALA A 333 -1.28 -12.19 5.01
N ILE A 334 -0.54 -12.96 4.22
CA ILE A 334 -0.17 -14.35 4.49
C ILE A 334 1.35 -14.52 4.41
N GLY A 335 1.86 -15.61 4.97
CA GLY A 335 3.25 -16.02 4.82
C GLY A 335 3.43 -17.06 3.72
N ALA A 336 4.65 -17.58 3.61
CA ALA A 336 5.01 -18.70 2.74
C ALA A 336 5.44 -19.97 3.51
N GLY A 337 5.44 -19.92 4.85
CA GLY A 337 5.85 -21.02 5.72
C GLY A 337 4.76 -21.43 6.70
N GLY A 338 4.89 -22.62 7.29
CA GLY A 338 3.93 -23.17 8.26
C GLY A 338 2.53 -23.34 7.66
N ASN A 339 1.50 -22.98 8.42
CA ASN A 339 0.10 -23.22 8.09
C ASN A 339 -0.50 -22.08 7.23
N PHE A 340 0.24 -21.57 6.25
CA PHE A 340 -0.20 -20.43 5.44
C PHE A 340 -1.40 -20.75 4.55
N LEU A 341 -1.57 -22.02 4.13
CA LEU A 341 -2.72 -22.46 3.34
C LEU A 341 -4.00 -22.48 4.16
N ASP A 342 -3.94 -22.97 5.41
CA ASP A 342 -5.10 -22.92 6.31
C ASP A 342 -5.50 -21.48 6.63
N ARG A 343 -4.49 -20.60 6.80
CA ARG A 343 -4.72 -19.17 6.94
C ARG A 343 -5.40 -18.59 5.69
N ALA A 344 -4.89 -18.87 4.50
CA ALA A 344 -5.49 -18.42 3.25
C ALA A 344 -6.96 -18.89 3.12
N ARG A 345 -7.22 -20.17 3.43
CA ARG A 345 -8.58 -20.74 3.42
C ARG A 345 -9.53 -19.98 4.34
N ALA A 346 -9.16 -19.80 5.61
CA ALA A 346 -9.98 -19.10 6.59
C ALA A 346 -10.26 -17.63 6.20
N LEU A 347 -9.28 -16.95 5.60
CA LEU A 347 -9.45 -15.57 5.13
C LEU A 347 -10.39 -15.48 3.91
N VAL A 348 -10.28 -16.43 2.97
CA VAL A 348 -11.18 -16.52 1.81
C VAL A 348 -12.61 -16.83 2.27
N GLU A 349 -12.78 -17.76 3.21
CA GLU A 349 -14.09 -18.07 3.81
C GLU A 349 -14.71 -16.87 4.55
N ALA A 350 -13.87 -16.06 5.22
CA ALA A 350 -14.30 -14.80 5.82
C ALA A 350 -14.64 -13.69 4.80
N GLY A 351 -14.32 -13.91 3.52
CA GLY A 351 -14.66 -12.99 2.42
C GLY A 351 -13.64 -11.88 2.20
N VAL A 352 -12.35 -12.15 2.40
CA VAL A 352 -11.26 -11.23 2.02
C VAL A 352 -11.27 -10.98 0.51
N ASP A 353 -11.00 -9.75 0.08
CA ASP A 353 -11.02 -9.39 -1.34
C ASP A 353 -9.67 -9.67 -2.02
N ALA A 354 -8.57 -9.59 -1.27
CA ALA A 354 -7.24 -9.96 -1.75
C ALA A 354 -6.35 -10.59 -0.68
N LEU A 355 -5.57 -11.59 -1.09
CA LEU A 355 -4.48 -12.16 -0.30
C LEU A 355 -3.16 -11.49 -0.68
N VAL A 356 -2.39 -11.09 0.32
CA VAL A 356 -1.06 -10.49 0.13
C VAL A 356 0.01 -11.41 0.68
N LEU A 357 0.71 -12.13 -0.17
CA LEU A 357 1.87 -12.91 0.24
C LEU A 357 3.03 -11.93 0.50
N ASP A 358 3.24 -11.66 1.79
CA ASP A 358 4.15 -10.61 2.27
C ASP A 358 5.40 -11.23 2.90
N THR A 359 6.51 -11.13 2.18
CA THR A 359 7.81 -11.66 2.59
C THR A 359 8.94 -10.68 2.29
N ALA A 360 10.04 -10.78 3.03
CA ALA A 360 11.20 -9.92 2.79
C ALA A 360 11.83 -10.17 1.40
N HIS A 361 11.77 -11.40 0.89
CA HIS A 361 12.33 -11.79 -0.40
C HIS A 361 11.35 -12.65 -1.21
N GLY A 362 10.52 -11.97 -2.01
CA GLY A 362 9.46 -12.59 -2.81
C GLY A 362 9.95 -13.44 -3.99
N HIS A 363 11.24 -13.41 -4.32
CA HIS A 363 11.83 -14.18 -5.41
C HIS A 363 12.56 -15.45 -4.94
N SER A 364 12.39 -15.84 -3.67
CA SER A 364 12.91 -17.11 -3.16
C SER A 364 12.04 -18.28 -3.64
N GLN A 365 12.65 -19.44 -3.92
CA GLN A 365 11.93 -20.59 -4.46
C GLN A 365 10.75 -21.02 -3.58
N GLY A 366 10.94 -21.07 -2.26
CA GLY A 366 9.84 -21.42 -1.34
C GLY A 366 8.66 -20.44 -1.38
N VAL A 367 8.92 -19.15 -1.67
CA VAL A 367 7.87 -18.15 -1.86
C VAL A 367 7.18 -18.32 -3.21
N LEU A 368 7.92 -18.60 -4.29
CA LEU A 368 7.34 -18.90 -5.59
C LEU A 368 6.43 -20.14 -5.52
N ASP A 369 6.90 -21.21 -4.89
CA ASP A 369 6.13 -22.44 -4.69
C ASP A 369 4.87 -22.20 -3.84
N ALA A 370 4.98 -21.42 -2.76
CA ALA A 370 3.84 -21.04 -1.93
C ALA A 370 2.82 -20.20 -2.72
N THR A 371 3.31 -19.25 -3.53
CA THR A 371 2.47 -18.39 -4.39
C THR A 371 1.70 -19.24 -5.40
N ALA A 372 2.36 -20.19 -6.05
CA ALA A 372 1.74 -21.10 -7.01
C ALA A 372 0.65 -21.96 -6.35
N LYS A 373 0.92 -22.53 -5.16
CA LYS A 373 -0.07 -23.31 -4.40
C LYS A 373 -1.30 -22.49 -3.99
N VAL A 374 -1.11 -21.23 -3.57
CA VAL A 374 -2.24 -20.35 -3.24
C VAL A 374 -3.06 -20.04 -4.49
N ARG A 375 -2.41 -19.75 -5.62
CA ARG A 375 -3.09 -19.49 -6.89
C ARG A 375 -3.91 -20.70 -7.34
N GLU A 376 -3.35 -21.90 -7.25
CA GLU A 376 -3.99 -23.17 -7.61
C GLU A 376 -5.25 -23.44 -6.76
N LEU A 377 -5.14 -23.29 -5.44
CA LEU A 377 -6.24 -23.60 -4.52
C LEU A 377 -7.35 -22.55 -4.51
N PHE A 378 -7.04 -21.30 -4.79
CA PHE A 378 -7.98 -20.19 -4.72
C PHE A 378 -7.98 -19.36 -6.00
N PRO A 379 -8.35 -19.89 -7.17
CA PRO A 379 -8.20 -19.22 -8.47
C PRO A 379 -8.99 -17.91 -8.62
N ASP A 380 -10.03 -17.72 -7.82
CA ASP A 380 -10.91 -16.54 -7.92
C ASP A 380 -10.49 -15.36 -7.03
N VAL A 381 -9.68 -15.61 -5.97
CA VAL A 381 -9.25 -14.53 -5.07
C VAL A 381 -8.14 -13.72 -5.72
N GLN A 382 -8.13 -12.40 -5.49
CA GLN A 382 -7.04 -11.56 -5.97
C GLN A 382 -5.77 -11.85 -5.17
N LEU A 383 -4.68 -12.15 -5.88
CA LEU A 383 -3.41 -12.51 -5.26
C LEU A 383 -2.34 -11.45 -5.53
N VAL A 384 -1.78 -10.89 -4.46
CA VAL A 384 -0.64 -9.98 -4.50
C VAL A 384 0.56 -10.67 -3.89
N ALA A 385 1.74 -10.59 -4.53
CA ALA A 385 2.96 -11.18 -4.00
C ALA A 385 4.13 -10.20 -3.99
N GLY A 386 4.97 -10.31 -2.96
CA GLY A 386 6.21 -9.57 -2.83
C GLY A 386 6.94 -9.88 -1.52
N ASN A 387 7.95 -9.08 -1.14
CA ASN A 387 8.45 -7.90 -1.82
C ASN A 387 9.49 -8.26 -2.89
N ILE A 388 9.52 -7.48 -3.96
CA ILE A 388 10.51 -7.59 -5.03
C ILE A 388 11.14 -6.23 -5.35
N ALA A 389 12.29 -6.24 -6.00
CA ALA A 389 12.97 -5.04 -6.46
C ALA A 389 13.47 -5.13 -7.91
N THR A 390 13.34 -6.28 -8.56
CA THR A 390 13.91 -6.54 -9.89
C THR A 390 12.85 -6.96 -10.90
N ARG A 391 13.15 -6.77 -12.19
CA ARG A 391 12.28 -7.17 -13.30
C ARG A 391 12.08 -8.68 -13.36
N GLU A 392 13.14 -9.45 -13.11
CA GLU A 392 13.13 -10.91 -13.15
C GLU A 392 12.22 -11.46 -12.07
N ALA A 393 12.29 -10.90 -10.86
CA ALA A 393 11.41 -11.24 -9.76
C ALA A 393 9.94 -10.90 -10.06
N ALA A 394 9.70 -9.74 -10.70
CA ALA A 394 8.35 -9.37 -11.15
C ALA A 394 7.82 -10.37 -12.18
N ARG A 395 8.64 -10.73 -13.18
CA ARG A 395 8.28 -11.70 -14.21
C ARG A 395 7.96 -13.07 -13.61
N ALA A 396 8.79 -13.59 -12.72
CA ALA A 396 8.56 -14.88 -12.08
C ALA A 396 7.21 -14.94 -11.35
N LEU A 397 6.84 -13.88 -10.60
CA LEU A 397 5.54 -13.81 -9.94
C LEU A 397 4.37 -13.67 -10.93
N VAL A 398 4.54 -12.86 -11.97
CA VAL A 398 3.51 -12.68 -13.01
C VAL A 398 3.26 -13.98 -13.77
N ASP A 399 4.31 -14.73 -14.10
CA ASP A 399 4.22 -16.03 -14.79
C ASP A 399 3.48 -17.09 -13.96
N ILE A 400 3.55 -17.00 -12.62
CA ILE A 400 2.74 -17.82 -11.70
C ILE A 400 1.25 -17.44 -11.72
N GLY A 401 0.92 -16.21 -12.14
CA GLY A 401 -0.46 -15.74 -12.24
C GLY A 401 -0.92 -14.86 -11.07
N VAL A 402 -0.01 -14.14 -10.40
CA VAL A 402 -0.41 -13.10 -9.43
C VAL A 402 -1.12 -11.95 -10.13
N ASP A 403 -2.07 -11.32 -9.44
CA ASP A 403 -2.87 -10.19 -9.92
C ASP A 403 -2.23 -8.83 -9.67
N ALA A 404 -1.25 -8.76 -8.75
CA ALA A 404 -0.39 -7.61 -8.55
C ALA A 404 0.95 -8.02 -7.92
N VAL A 405 1.94 -7.14 -8.05
CA VAL A 405 3.26 -7.30 -7.40
C VAL A 405 3.48 -6.19 -6.39
N LYS A 406 4.07 -6.53 -5.24
CA LYS A 406 4.47 -5.56 -4.21
C LYS A 406 5.97 -5.26 -4.32
N VAL A 407 6.31 -4.01 -4.59
CA VAL A 407 7.70 -3.56 -4.84
C VAL A 407 8.24 -2.80 -3.65
N GLY A 408 9.51 -3.06 -3.29
CA GLY A 408 10.25 -2.30 -2.29
C GLY A 408 11.02 -3.20 -1.32
N MET A 409 12.35 -3.06 -1.27
CA MET A 409 13.22 -3.79 -0.33
C MET A 409 14.15 -2.80 0.36
N SER A 410 14.37 -2.96 1.66
CA SER A 410 15.35 -2.15 2.41
C SER A 410 16.76 -2.71 2.23
N ALA A 411 17.75 -1.83 2.00
CA ALA A 411 19.12 -2.18 1.68
C ALA A 411 20.02 -2.49 2.91
N LYS A 412 19.67 -1.98 4.10
CA LYS A 412 20.44 -2.20 5.33
C LYS A 412 20.05 -3.50 6.02
N LYS A 413 20.88 -4.54 5.97
CA LYS A 413 20.66 -5.76 6.78
C LYS A 413 21.96 -6.38 7.31
N PHE A 414 22.21 -6.17 8.60
CA PHE A 414 22.81 -7.15 9.51
C PHE A 414 21.79 -7.25 10.66
N VAL A 415 21.30 -8.47 10.94
CA VAL A 415 20.39 -8.89 12.04
C VAL A 415 20.12 -7.80 13.10
N PRO A 416 18.88 -7.36 13.45
CA PRO A 416 17.51 -7.82 13.16
C PRO A 416 16.79 -7.04 12.03
N GLU A 417 15.67 -7.56 11.52
CA GLU A 417 14.96 -7.06 10.31
C GLU A 417 14.20 -5.73 10.48
N GLY A 418 14.27 -5.09 11.64
CA GLY A 418 13.59 -3.84 11.93
C GLY A 418 14.05 -3.22 13.24
N ILE A 419 13.76 -1.94 13.43
CA ILE A 419 13.87 -1.22 14.70
C ILE A 419 12.48 -0.94 15.23
N GLU A 420 12.32 -0.94 16.55
CA GLU A 420 11.10 -0.44 17.18
C GLU A 420 11.27 1.06 17.48
N GLY A 421 10.27 1.86 17.13
CA GLY A 421 10.29 3.31 17.31
C GLY A 421 8.89 3.84 17.56
N ARG A 422 8.80 5.08 18.07
CA ARG A 422 7.54 5.77 18.31
C ARG A 422 7.39 6.93 17.34
N VAL A 423 6.18 7.13 16.86
CA VAL A 423 5.80 8.29 16.04
C VAL A 423 4.76 9.13 16.79
N PRO A 424 4.74 10.46 16.60
CA PRO A 424 3.72 11.32 17.19
C PRO A 424 2.30 10.93 16.72
N TYR A 425 1.31 11.12 17.59
CA TYR A 425 -0.10 10.97 17.22
C TYR A 425 -0.50 12.04 16.18
N LYS A 426 -1.01 11.60 15.03
CA LYS A 426 -1.36 12.47 13.89
C LYS A 426 -2.86 12.77 13.77
N GLY A 427 -3.68 12.37 14.74
CA GLY A 427 -5.13 12.52 14.66
C GLY A 427 -5.84 11.37 13.94
N PRO A 428 -7.13 11.54 13.60
CA PRO A 428 -7.91 10.55 12.86
C PRO A 428 -7.31 10.26 11.48
N ALA A 429 -7.26 8.98 11.10
CA ALA A 429 -6.71 8.56 9.80
C ALA A 429 -7.41 9.23 8.60
N GLY A 430 -8.72 9.50 8.71
CA GLY A 430 -9.49 10.17 7.66
C GLY A 430 -8.94 11.56 7.30
N ASP A 431 -8.50 12.33 8.30
CA ASP A 431 -7.96 13.68 8.08
C ASP A 431 -6.60 13.62 7.38
N VAL A 432 -5.74 12.67 7.79
CA VAL A 432 -4.43 12.43 7.15
C VAL A 432 -4.61 11.98 5.70
N LEU A 433 -5.53 11.05 5.45
CA LEU A 433 -5.83 10.55 4.10
C LEU A 433 -6.38 11.67 3.21
N TYR A 434 -7.25 12.53 3.74
CA TYR A 434 -7.76 13.70 3.02
C TYR A 434 -6.61 14.63 2.58
N GLN A 435 -5.65 14.90 3.45
CA GLN A 435 -4.48 15.72 3.12
C GLN A 435 -3.59 15.05 2.06
N MET A 436 -3.31 13.75 2.19
CA MET A 436 -2.52 12.99 1.21
C MET A 436 -3.15 13.03 -0.18
N VAL A 437 -4.46 12.82 -0.28
CA VAL A 437 -5.20 12.88 -1.54
C VAL A 437 -5.22 14.30 -2.09
N GLY A 438 -5.37 15.31 -1.23
CA GLY A 438 -5.26 16.72 -1.62
C GLY A 438 -3.90 17.07 -2.21
N GLY A 439 -2.81 16.59 -1.60
CA GLY A 439 -1.44 16.76 -2.11
C GLY A 439 -1.24 16.09 -3.47
N LEU A 440 -1.72 14.85 -3.63
CA LEU A 440 -1.69 14.14 -4.91
C LEU A 440 -2.42 14.92 -6.01
N ARG A 441 -3.65 15.37 -5.74
CA ARG A 441 -4.46 16.16 -6.69
C ARG A 441 -3.78 17.47 -7.07
N SER A 442 -3.13 18.13 -6.12
CA SER A 442 -2.33 19.33 -6.37
C SER A 442 -1.16 19.02 -7.31
N GLY A 443 -0.39 17.97 -7.03
CA GLY A 443 0.71 17.52 -7.88
C GLY A 443 0.27 17.15 -9.30
N MET A 444 -0.87 16.47 -9.43
CA MET A 444 -1.51 16.17 -10.71
C MET A 444 -1.89 17.44 -11.47
N GLY A 445 -2.42 18.46 -10.77
CA GLY A 445 -2.71 19.77 -11.35
C GLY A 445 -1.46 20.47 -11.89
N TYR A 446 -0.35 20.48 -11.14
CA TYR A 446 0.94 21.02 -11.60
C TYR A 446 1.50 20.26 -12.80
N ALA A 447 1.37 18.94 -12.81
CA ALA A 447 1.77 18.10 -13.93
C ALA A 447 0.73 18.08 -15.06
N GLY A 448 -0.33 18.88 -15.01
CA GLY A 448 -1.38 18.91 -16.05
C GLY A 448 -2.00 17.55 -16.35
N CYS A 449 -2.04 16.64 -15.38
CA CYS A 449 -2.50 15.27 -15.54
C CYS A 449 -3.89 15.10 -14.91
N ALA A 450 -4.90 14.78 -15.72
CA ALA A 450 -6.26 14.59 -15.22
C ALA A 450 -6.48 13.25 -14.50
N THR A 451 -5.66 12.24 -14.77
CA THR A 451 -5.82 10.88 -14.26
C THR A 451 -4.49 10.31 -13.76
N ILE A 452 -4.54 9.27 -12.92
CA ILE A 452 -3.34 8.52 -12.50
C ILE A 452 -2.62 7.89 -13.69
N ASP A 453 -3.34 7.52 -14.74
CA ASP A 453 -2.74 6.96 -15.95
C ASP A 453 -1.91 8.01 -16.70
N ALA A 454 -2.47 9.21 -16.91
CA ALA A 454 -1.73 10.34 -17.48
C ALA A 454 -0.50 10.69 -16.64
N LEU A 455 -0.63 10.65 -15.30
CA LEU A 455 0.50 10.87 -14.39
C LEU A 455 1.60 9.80 -14.56
N ARG A 456 1.27 8.56 -14.96
CA ARG A 456 2.26 7.49 -15.20
C ARG A 456 2.94 7.61 -16.55
N THR A 457 2.24 8.08 -17.57
CA THR A 457 2.72 8.04 -18.96
C THR A 457 3.25 9.36 -19.46
N GLU A 458 2.84 10.49 -18.86
CA GLU A 458 3.13 11.83 -19.37
C GLU A 458 3.88 12.74 -18.38
N ALA A 459 3.99 12.34 -17.11
CA ALA A 459 4.73 13.12 -16.13
C ALA A 459 6.23 13.05 -16.39
N GLU A 460 6.89 14.21 -16.29
CA GLU A 460 8.34 14.31 -16.45
C GLU A 460 8.99 14.69 -15.12
N PHE A 461 10.23 14.23 -14.94
CA PHE A 461 11.01 14.49 -13.74
C PHE A 461 12.34 15.15 -14.11
N VAL A 462 12.81 16.04 -13.24
CA VAL A 462 14.15 16.61 -13.29
C VAL A 462 14.96 16.10 -12.10
N ARG A 463 16.23 15.75 -12.32
CA ARG A 463 17.13 15.36 -11.23
C ARG A 463 17.61 16.59 -10.48
N ILE A 464 17.72 16.47 -9.17
CA ILE A 464 18.24 17.52 -8.30
C ILE A 464 19.48 17.04 -7.54
N THR A 465 20.28 17.98 -7.08
CA THR A 465 21.41 17.70 -6.18
C THR A 465 20.97 17.81 -4.72
N ALA A 466 21.84 17.42 -3.78
CA ALA A 466 21.58 17.64 -2.35
C ALA A 466 21.36 19.12 -1.98
N ALA A 467 21.96 20.05 -2.73
CA ALA A 467 21.68 21.48 -2.56
C ALA A 467 20.27 21.83 -3.05
N GLY A 468 19.85 21.27 -4.20
CA GLY A 468 18.47 21.42 -4.70
C GLY A 468 17.43 20.84 -3.74
N LEU A 469 17.76 19.76 -3.02
CA LEU A 469 16.87 19.20 -1.99
C LEU A 469 16.68 20.18 -0.82
N ARG A 470 17.78 20.78 -0.33
CA ARG A 470 17.72 21.81 0.74
C ARG A 470 16.95 23.03 0.29
N GLU A 471 17.15 23.47 -0.95
CA GLU A 471 16.39 24.57 -1.57
C GLU A 471 14.89 24.25 -1.67
N SER A 472 14.55 22.98 -1.91
CA SER A 472 13.15 22.54 -2.02
C SER A 472 12.41 22.52 -0.67
N HIS A 473 13.14 22.44 0.45
CA HIS A 473 12.59 22.50 1.80
C HIS A 473 12.55 23.94 2.31
N PRO A 474 11.70 24.31 3.29
CA PRO A 474 11.83 25.56 4.01
C PRO A 474 13.25 25.72 4.57
N HIS A 475 13.91 26.80 4.19
CA HIS A 475 15.28 27.13 4.60
C HIS A 475 15.38 28.62 4.92
N ASP A 476 16.38 28.99 5.74
CA ASP A 476 16.70 30.38 6.10
C ASP A 476 15.58 31.19 6.78
N VAL A 477 14.66 30.50 7.48
CA VAL A 477 13.58 31.10 8.27
C VAL A 477 13.35 30.37 9.59
N THR A 478 12.86 31.08 10.61
CA THR A 478 12.41 30.46 11.87
C THR A 478 10.94 30.03 11.73
N ILE A 479 10.69 28.73 11.77
CA ILE A 479 9.34 28.17 11.70
C ILE A 479 8.63 28.40 13.03
N THR A 480 7.54 29.15 13.02
CA THR A 480 6.72 29.44 14.22
C THR A 480 5.56 28.46 14.40
N ARG A 481 5.11 27.81 13.31
CA ARG A 481 4.07 26.79 13.31
C ARG A 481 4.20 25.89 12.09
N GLU A 482 4.20 24.59 12.29
CA GLU A 482 4.22 23.60 11.20
C GLU A 482 2.80 23.34 10.66
N ALA A 483 2.72 23.00 9.37
CA ALA A 483 1.49 22.58 8.73
C ALA A 483 1.30 21.05 8.89
N PRO A 484 0.05 20.53 8.90
CA PRO A 484 -0.20 19.10 9.09
C PRO A 484 0.46 18.19 8.04
N ASN A 485 0.76 18.73 6.86
CA ASN A 485 1.32 18.04 5.71
C ASN A 485 2.85 18.19 5.58
N TYR A 486 3.53 18.88 6.50
CA TYR A 486 4.95 19.18 6.35
C TYR A 486 5.68 19.39 7.69
N SER A 487 6.80 18.71 7.90
CA SER A 487 7.70 18.88 9.04
C SER A 487 9.15 18.84 8.55
N VAL A 488 10.02 19.68 9.11
CA VAL A 488 11.42 19.88 8.69
C VAL A 488 12.38 19.05 9.52
#